data_AF-A0A2G2ZVC4-F1
#
_entry.id   AF-A0A2G2ZVC4-F1
#
_cell.length_a   1.000
_cell.length_b   1.000
_cell.length_c   1.000
_cell.angle_alpha   90.00
_cell.angle_beta   90.00
_cell.angle_gamma   90.00
#
_symmetry.space_group_name_H-M   'P 1'
#
loop_
_entity.id
_entity.type
_entity.pdbx_description
1 polymer ?
#
loop_
_entity_poly.entity_id
_entity_poly.type
_entity_poly.pdbx_seq_one_letter_code
_entity_poly.pdbx_strand_id
1 'polypeptide(L)'
;MMSTFAALVGQSGSGKSTVISLLERFNDPEVGEVLIDGVNLKKYKLKWLRQQMGLVSQKPILFTTTTKENISYGKENAIDEESSIAIELANAANFIG
;
A
#
# COMPACT_ATOMS: atom_id res chain seq x y z
N MET A 1 -12.13 -7.34 17.52
CA MET A 1 -12.35 -7.02 16.09
C MET A 1 -11.74 -8.16 15.29
N MET A 2 -12.53 -8.89 14.49
CA MET A 2 -12.05 -10.02 13.71
C MET A 2 -11.45 -9.48 12.40
N SER A 3 -10.16 -9.72 12.17
CA SER A 3 -9.55 -9.41 10.88
C SER A 3 -10.08 -10.38 9.82
N THR A 4 -10.47 -9.85 8.67
CA THR A 4 -10.95 -10.66 7.54
C THR A 4 -9.97 -10.52 6.40
N PHE A 5 -9.61 -11.63 5.77
CA PHE A 5 -8.85 -11.65 4.53
C PHE A 5 -9.82 -11.83 3.36
N ALA A 6 -9.80 -10.90 2.42
CA ALA A 6 -10.60 -10.96 1.20
C ALA A 6 -9.69 -11.15 -0.02
N ALA A 7 -10.13 -11.96 -0.98
CA ALA A 7 -9.45 -12.17 -2.24
C ALA A 7 -10.32 -11.67 -3.40
N LEU A 8 -9.73 -10.89 -4.31
CA LEU A 8 -10.38 -10.44 -5.54
C LEU A 8 -9.80 -11.20 -6.74
N VAL A 9 -10.57 -12.13 -7.30
CA VAL A 9 -10.11 -13.07 -8.34
C VAL A 9 -10.90 -12.86 -9.64
N GLY A 10 -10.21 -12.92 -10.77
CA GLY A 10 -10.80 -12.75 -12.09
C GLY A 10 -9.73 -12.72 -13.18
N GLN A 11 -10.14 -12.83 -14.45
CA GLN A 11 -9.23 -12.84 -15.60
C GLN A 11 -8.41 -11.53 -15.72
N SER A 12 -7.30 -11.56 -16.46
CA SER A 12 -6.55 -10.33 -16.75
C SER A 12 -7.47 -9.28 -17.39
N GLY A 13 -7.33 -8.00 -17.01
CA GLY A 13 -8.19 -6.92 -17.50
C GLY A 13 -9.58 -6.83 -16.85
N SER A 14 -9.95 -7.72 -15.92
CA SER A 14 -11.28 -7.73 -15.27
C SER A 14 -11.53 -6.57 -14.29
N GLY A 15 -10.65 -5.56 -14.21
CA GLY A 15 -10.81 -4.42 -13.32
C GLY A 15 -10.29 -4.60 -11.88
N LYS A 16 -9.57 -5.68 -11.56
CA LYS A 16 -9.02 -5.90 -10.20
C LYS A 16 -8.16 -4.74 -9.71
N SER A 17 -7.23 -4.28 -10.55
CA SER A 17 -6.39 -3.12 -10.24
C SER A 17 -7.21 -1.83 -10.15
N THR A 18 -8.29 -1.71 -10.93
CA THR A 18 -9.22 -0.57 -10.84
C THR A 18 -9.89 -0.49 -9.47
N VAL A 19 -10.29 -1.62 -8.88
CA VAL A 19 -10.84 -1.66 -7.52
C VAL A 19 -9.81 -1.14 -6.51
N ILE A 20 -8.56 -1.58 -6.60
CA ILE A 20 -7.48 -1.06 -5.75
C ILE A 20 -7.27 0.45 -5.96
N SER A 21 -7.33 0.94 -7.20
CA SER A 21 -7.23 2.38 -7.49
C SER A 21 -8.37 3.22 -6.88
N LEU A 22 -9.57 2.65 -6.73
CA LEU A 22 -10.69 3.33 -6.05
C LEU A 22 -10.46 3.39 -4.53
N LEU A 23 -9.93 2.31 -3.92
CA LEU A 23 -9.58 2.28 -2.49
C LEU A 23 -8.49 3.32 -2.15
N GLU A 24 -7.45 3.42 -2.99
CA GLU A 24 -6.35 4.39 -2.87
C GLU A 24 -6.73 5.82 -3.27
N ARG A 25 -7.98 6.03 -3.73
CA ARG A 25 -8.45 7.26 -4.36
C ARG A 25 -7.47 7.82 -5.40
N PHE A 26 -6.93 6.94 -6.24
CA PHE A 26 -6.34 7.35 -7.52
C PHE A 26 -7.42 7.69 -8.54
N ASN A 27 -8.61 7.11 -8.39
CA ASN A 27 -9.83 7.49 -9.08
C ASN A 27 -10.97 7.62 -8.06
N ASP A 28 -11.92 8.51 -8.30
CA ASP A 28 -13.18 8.55 -7.57
C ASP A 28 -14.24 7.72 -8.34
N PRO A 29 -15.19 7.06 -7.66
CA PRO A 29 -16.26 6.35 -8.34
C PRO A 29 -17.19 7.33 -9.07
N GLU A 30 -17.60 7.00 -10.29
CA GLU A 30 -18.58 7.76 -11.07
C GLU A 30 -19.97 7.70 -10.42
N VAL A 31 -20.34 6.51 -9.92
CA VAL A 31 -21.61 6.26 -9.22
C VAL A 31 -21.33 5.48 -7.93
N GLY A 32 -22.05 5.82 -6.87
CA GLY A 32 -21.94 5.20 -5.56
C GLY A 32 -20.80 5.78 -4.72
N GLU A 33 -20.36 5.01 -3.72
CA GLU A 33 -19.35 5.45 -2.77
C GLU A 33 -18.45 4.32 -2.27
N VAL A 34 -17.27 4.70 -1.82
CA VAL A 34 -16.34 3.82 -1.10
C VAL A 34 -16.24 4.35 0.33
N LEU A 35 -16.40 3.47 1.31
CA LEU A 35 -16.49 3.81 2.73
C LEU A 35 -15.40 3.09 3.52
N ILE A 36 -14.80 3.78 4.49
CA ILE A 36 -14.07 3.18 5.62
C ILE A 36 -14.86 3.53 6.88
N ASP A 37 -15.26 2.51 7.65
CA ASP A 37 -16.06 2.67 8.87
C ASP A 37 -17.31 3.54 8.69
N GLY A 38 -17.98 3.41 7.54
CA GLY A 38 -19.17 4.20 7.18
C GLY A 38 -18.88 5.64 6.75
N VAL A 39 -17.61 6.06 6.73
CA VAL A 39 -17.19 7.38 6.28
C VAL A 39 -16.70 7.30 4.84
N ASN A 40 -17.31 8.12 3.98
CA ASN A 40 -16.92 8.20 2.59
C ASN A 40 -15.47 8.63 2.43
N LEU A 41 -14.71 7.92 1.60
CA LEU A 41 -13.28 8.17 1.38
C LEU A 41 -12.98 9.62 0.94
N LYS A 42 -13.95 10.29 0.30
CA LYS A 42 -13.85 11.70 -0.13
C LYS A 42 -13.70 12.68 1.03
N LYS A 43 -14.08 12.29 2.25
CA LYS A 43 -13.97 13.11 3.47
C LYS A 43 -12.57 13.11 4.08
N TYR A 44 -11.70 12.17 3.70
CA TYR A 44 -10.34 12.09 4.22
C TYR A 44 -9.35 12.88 3.37
N LYS A 45 -8.30 13.41 4.03
CA LYS A 45 -7.13 13.93 3.32
C LYS A 45 -6.40 12.78 2.63
N LEU A 46 -6.10 12.93 1.34
CA LEU A 46 -5.45 11.88 0.53
C LEU A 46 -4.15 11.36 1.16
N LYS A 47 -3.30 12.26 1.70
CA LYS A 47 -2.06 11.87 2.39
C LYS A 47 -2.34 10.94 3.57
N TRP A 48 -3.31 11.29 4.41
CA TRP A 48 -3.66 10.49 5.59
C TRP A 48 -4.25 9.14 5.18
N LEU A 49 -5.16 9.12 4.21
CA LEU A 49 -5.80 7.89 3.72
C LEU A 49 -4.75 6.88 3.25
N ARG A 50 -3.82 7.30 2.40
CA ARG A 50 -2.77 6.43 1.86
C ARG A 50 -1.74 6.00 2.91
N GLN A 51 -1.51 6.80 3.95
CA GLN A 51 -0.68 6.38 5.08
C GLN A 51 -1.29 5.25 5.92
N GLN A 52 -2.61 5.01 5.82
CA GLN A 52 -3.26 3.89 6.50
C GLN A 52 -3.19 2.58 5.69
N MET A 53 -2.60 2.59 4.49
CA MET A 53 -2.60 1.45 3.57
C MET A 53 -1.17 1.10 3.13
N GLY A 54 -0.82 -0.18 3.24
CA GLY A 54 0.38 -0.73 2.62
C GLY A 54 0.02 -1.36 1.28
N LEU A 55 0.57 -0.84 0.18
CA LEU A 55 0.33 -1.35 -1.18
C LEU A 55 1.58 -2.02 -1.74
N VAL A 56 1.47 -3.31 -2.06
CA VAL A 56 2.49 -4.04 -2.83
C VAL A 56 2.06 -4.09 -4.29
N SER A 57 2.75 -3.33 -5.15
CA SER A 57 2.42 -3.27 -6.57
C SER A 57 2.97 -4.47 -7.34
N GLN A 58 2.30 -4.84 -8.44
CA GLN A 58 2.79 -5.89 -9.35
C GLN A 58 4.13 -5.54 -10.00
N LYS A 59 4.38 -4.24 -10.22
CA LYS A 59 5.67 -3.69 -10.67
C LYS A 59 6.23 -2.79 -9.56
N PRO A 60 7.18 -3.27 -8.75
CA PRO A 60 7.79 -2.46 -7.70
C PRO A 60 8.57 -1.30 -8.31
N ILE A 61 8.60 -0.17 -7.62
CA ILE A 61 9.39 1.01 -7.99
C ILE A 61 10.61 1.03 -7.09
N LEU A 62 11.80 1.13 -7.68
CA LEU A 62 13.06 1.37 -6.98
C LEU A 62 13.63 2.70 -7.45
N PHE A 63 14.01 3.55 -6.52
CA PHE A 63 14.70 4.81 -6.80
C PHE A 63 16.20 4.54 -6.96
N THR A 64 16.87 5.37 -7.76
CA THR A 64 18.33 5.30 -7.98
C THR A 64 19.07 5.87 -6.76
N THR A 65 18.98 5.16 -5.65
CA THR A 65 19.43 5.54 -4.30
C THR A 65 19.82 4.25 -3.56
N THR A 66 20.28 4.34 -2.31
CA THR A 66 20.69 3.15 -1.55
C THR A 66 19.51 2.21 -1.24
N THR A 67 19.81 0.94 -0.95
CA THR A 67 18.79 -0.02 -0.50
C THR A 67 18.09 0.45 0.77
N LYS A 68 18.85 1.02 1.72
CA LYS A 68 18.33 1.60 2.96
C LYS A 68 17.30 2.70 2.67
N GLU A 69 17.63 3.64 1.80
CA GLU A 69 16.71 4.72 1.41
C GLU A 69 15.46 4.20 0.69
N ASN A 70 15.58 3.17 -0.15
CA ASN A 70 14.42 2.52 -0.77
C ASN A 70 13.49 1.84 0.25
N ILE A 71 14.05 1.20 1.28
CA ILE A 71 13.26 0.56 2.36
C ILE A 71 12.59 1.62 3.23
N SER A 72 13.36 2.60 3.70
CA SER A 72 12.87 3.67 4.57
C SER A 72 11.86 4.58 3.87
N TYR A 73 11.83 4.62 2.53
CA TYR A 73 10.84 5.39 1.77
C TYR A 73 9.40 5.05 2.13
N GLY A 74 9.11 3.81 2.56
CA GLY A 74 7.77 3.39 2.97
C GLY A 74 7.24 4.06 4.25
N LYS A 75 8.11 4.73 5.03
CA LYS A 75 7.75 5.39 6.29
C LYS A 75 8.55 6.66 6.52
N GLU A 76 7.84 7.79 6.66
CA GLU A 76 8.47 9.05 7.07
C GLU A 76 9.18 8.87 8.43
N ASN A 77 10.45 9.32 8.51
CA ASN A 77 11.28 9.24 9.70
C ASN A 77 11.49 7.81 10.25
N ALA A 78 11.57 6.81 9.37
CA ALA A 78 11.95 5.46 9.77
C ALA A 78 13.33 5.47 10.46
N ILE A 79 13.40 4.84 11.63
CA ILE A 79 14.68 4.62 12.31
C ILE A 79 15.32 3.32 11.80
N ASP A 80 16.63 3.20 11.97
CA ASP A 80 17.41 2.09 11.42
C ASP A 80 16.90 0.73 11.89
N GLU A 81 16.50 0.60 13.16
CA GLU A 81 15.94 -0.62 13.73
C GLU A 81 14.64 -1.06 13.06
N GLU A 82 13.77 -0.12 12.67
CA GLU A 82 12.53 -0.43 11.96
C GLU A 82 12.81 -0.94 10.54
N SER A 83 13.83 -0.39 9.89
CA SER A 83 14.26 -0.84 8.58
C SER A 83 14.84 -2.27 8.65
N SER A 84 15.64 -2.57 9.67
CA SER A 84 16.16 -3.92 9.92
C SER A 84 15.02 -4.92 10.18
N ILE A 85 14.02 -4.56 10.98
CA ILE A 85 12.84 -5.42 11.21
C ILE A 85 12.07 -5.64 9.90
N ALA A 86 11.88 -4.61 9.08
CA ALA A 86 11.20 -4.73 7.79
C ALA A 86 11.94 -5.68 6.83
N ILE A 87 13.28 -5.64 6.82
CA ILE A 87 14.13 -6.55 6.03
C ILE A 87 13.94 -8.01 6.47
N GLU A 88 13.93 -8.27 7.78
CA GLU A 88 13.71 -9.60 8.34
C GLU A 88 12.30 -10.13 8.00
N LEU A 89 11.26 -9.32 8.22
CA LEU A 89 9.87 -9.70 7.92
C LEU A 89 9.63 -9.93 6.41
N ALA A 90 10.37 -9.23 5.55
CA ALA A 90 10.33 -9.42 4.11
C ALA A 90 11.20 -10.61 3.64
N ASN A 91 11.91 -11.29 4.54
CA ASN A 91 12.87 -12.36 4.23
C ASN A 91 13.97 -11.89 3.25
N ALA A 92 14.41 -10.64 3.40
CA ALA A 92 15.37 -10.01 2.50
C ALA A 92 16.79 -9.93 3.07
N ALA A 93 16.99 -10.26 4.35
CA ALA A 93 18.26 -10.14 5.07
C ALA A 93 19.43 -10.87 4.38
N ASN A 94 19.16 -12.04 3.79
CA ASN A 94 20.19 -12.82 3.11
C ASN A 94 20.62 -12.26 1.75
N PHE A 95 19.86 -11.33 1.18
CA PHE A 95 20.09 -10.77 -0.17
C PHE A 95 20.54 -9.32 -0.14
N ILE A 96 20.26 -8.61 0.96
CA ILE A 96 20.59 -7.20 1.16
C ILE A 96 21.74 -7.16 2.16
N GLY A 97 22.96 -6.99 1.65
CA GLY A 97 24.19 -6.80 2.42
C GLY A 97 24.56 -5.33 2.54
#